data_AF-A0A412WUC1-F1
#
_entry.id   AF-A0A412WUC1-F1
#
_cell.length_a   1.000
_cell.length_b   1.000
_cell.length_c   1.000
_cell.angle_alpha   90.00
_cell.angle_beta   90.00
_cell.angle_gamma   90.00
#
_symmetry.space_group_name_H-M   'P 1'
#
loop_
_entity.id
_entity.type
_entity.pdbx_description
1 polymer ?
#
loop_
_entity_poly.entity_id
_entity_poly.type
_entity_poly.pdbx_seq_one_letter_code
_entity_poly.pdbx_strand_id
1 'polypeptide(L)'
;MLTNKTFIIGNDEEKARLFLPLKYDDIILNEYVSLFIQQFKSKLNDENRVFIAEIWYTKQIIGVFFKMIPIQDYKQDIVWVNKQNNTELLSFISKIGTEKITDKLFVQKDIRGFASNGNDFFIIKPNEKRLWYKAIGYMDVNEFSDAIIKIGRSF
;
A
#
# COMPACT_ATOMS: atom_id res chain seq x y z
N MET A 1 -35.92 12.16 12.11
CA MET A 1 -34.88 11.59 11.22
C MET A 1 -33.96 10.75 12.09
N LEU A 2 -34.13 9.43 12.09
CA LEU A 2 -33.34 8.51 12.92
C LEU A 2 -31.98 8.31 12.25
N THR A 3 -30.92 8.90 12.80
CA THR A 3 -29.54 8.59 12.42
C THR A 3 -29.13 7.30 13.11
N ASN A 4 -29.08 6.20 12.35
CA ASN A 4 -28.47 4.95 12.80
C ASN A 4 -26.96 5.19 13.01
N LYS A 5 -26.58 5.53 14.24
CA LYS A 5 -25.19 5.44 14.69
C LYS A 5 -24.92 3.96 14.96
N THR A 6 -24.19 3.31 14.06
CA THR A 6 -23.60 2.00 14.36
C THR A 6 -22.63 2.19 15.54
N PHE A 7 -23.05 1.75 16.73
CA PHE A 7 -22.22 1.79 17.94
C PHE A 7 -21.08 0.77 17.80
N ILE A 8 -19.85 1.26 17.62
CA ILE A 8 -18.65 0.47 17.91
C ILE A 8 -18.39 0.63 19.41
N ILE A 9 -18.60 -0.45 20.17
CA ILE A 9 -18.39 -0.52 21.62
C ILE A 9 -16.87 -0.51 21.88
N GLY A 10 -16.37 0.52 22.56
CA GLY A 10 -14.96 0.69 22.94
C GLY A 10 -14.72 2.04 23.61
N ASN A 11 -13.79 2.10 24.57
CA ASN A 11 -13.36 3.32 25.27
C ASN A 11 -12.88 4.37 24.24
N ASP A 12 -13.25 5.64 24.40
CA ASP A 12 -12.87 6.71 23.47
C ASP A 12 -11.35 6.91 23.36
N GLU A 13 -10.57 6.56 24.38
CA GLU A 13 -9.11 6.51 24.32
C GLU A 13 -8.60 5.40 23.39
N GLU A 14 -9.25 4.23 23.36
CA GLU A 14 -8.88 3.15 22.44
C GLU A 14 -9.19 3.55 21.00
N LYS A 15 -10.30 4.26 20.77
CA LYS A 15 -10.62 4.84 19.46
C LYS A 15 -9.58 5.87 19.03
N ALA A 16 -9.13 6.74 19.95
CA ALA A 16 -8.11 7.74 19.62
C ALA A 16 -6.77 7.09 19.20
N ARG A 17 -6.39 5.96 19.82
CA ARG A 17 -5.16 5.21 19.47
C ARG A 17 -5.15 4.68 18.03
N LEU A 18 -6.31 4.48 17.42
CA LEU A 18 -6.44 4.03 16.03
C LEU A 18 -6.04 5.10 15.00
N PHE A 19 -6.11 6.37 15.38
CA PHE A 19 -5.72 7.51 14.54
C PHE A 19 -4.28 7.96 14.76
N LEU A 20 -3.57 7.34 15.71
CA LEU A 20 -2.15 7.63 15.91
C LEU A 20 -1.34 7.22 14.66
N PRO A 21 -0.35 8.03 14.28
CA PRO A 21 0.53 7.68 13.18
C PRO A 21 1.46 6.53 13.57
N LEU A 22 1.77 5.69 12.60
CA LEU A 22 2.84 4.72 12.70
C LEU A 22 4.19 5.43 12.68
N LYS A 23 5.17 4.86 13.37
CA LYS A 23 6.56 5.33 13.32
C LYS A 23 7.25 4.80 12.06
N TYR A 24 8.43 5.35 11.75
CA TYR A 24 9.31 4.74 10.77
C TYR A 24 9.73 3.35 11.28
N ASP A 25 9.74 2.36 10.39
CA ASP A 25 10.02 0.95 10.68
C ASP A 25 9.07 0.30 11.70
N ASP A 26 7.81 0.73 11.71
CA ASP A 26 6.79 0.17 12.60
C ASP A 26 6.41 -1.26 12.20
N ILE A 27 6.38 -2.16 13.18
CA ILE A 27 6.07 -3.59 12.99
C ILE A 27 4.70 -3.81 12.33
N ILE A 28 3.72 -2.95 12.60
CA ILE A 28 2.37 -3.08 12.05
C ILE A 28 2.41 -2.96 10.53
N LEU A 29 3.19 -2.02 10.00
CA LEU A 29 3.32 -1.84 8.57
C LEU A 29 4.13 -2.98 7.95
N ASN A 30 5.19 -3.44 8.62
CA ASN A 30 5.95 -4.61 8.16
C ASN A 30 5.06 -5.87 8.07
N GLU A 31 4.20 -6.12 9.06
CA GLU A 31 3.25 -7.24 9.04
C GLU A 31 2.22 -7.10 7.90
N TYR A 32 1.70 -5.89 7.68
CA TYR A 32 0.79 -5.60 6.58
C TYR A 32 1.45 -5.88 5.21
N VAL A 33 2.64 -5.33 4.97
CA VAL A 33 3.36 -5.46 3.70
C VAL A 33 3.82 -6.90 3.46
N SER A 34 4.19 -7.62 4.52
CA SER A 34 4.59 -9.03 4.44
C SER A 34 3.51 -9.93 3.84
N LEU A 35 2.22 -9.59 4.00
CA LEU A 35 1.13 -10.36 3.38
C LEU A 35 1.21 -10.35 1.85
N PHE A 36 1.56 -9.20 1.25
CA PHE A 36 1.73 -9.07 -0.19
C PHE A 36 2.95 -9.85 -0.68
N ILE A 37 4.08 -9.74 0.03
CA ILE A 37 5.29 -10.51 -0.28
C ILE A 37 4.98 -12.02 -0.26
N GLN A 38 4.33 -12.51 0.80
CA GLN A 38 3.97 -13.92 0.92
C GLN A 38 3.04 -14.40 -0.19
N GLN A 39 2.07 -13.56 -0.59
CA GLN A 39 1.07 -13.92 -1.60
C GLN A 39 1.64 -13.96 -3.03
N PHE A 40 2.52 -13.00 -3.36
CA PHE A 40 2.88 -12.73 -4.75
C PHE A 40 4.32 -13.09 -5.11
N LYS A 41 5.27 -13.09 -4.16
CA LYS A 41 6.70 -13.25 -4.46
C LYS A 41 7.01 -14.55 -5.19
N SER A 42 6.46 -15.68 -4.77
CA SER A 42 6.70 -16.97 -5.41
C SER A 42 6.15 -17.06 -6.84
N LYS A 43 5.13 -16.26 -7.17
CA LYS A 43 4.48 -16.25 -8.49
C LYS A 43 5.12 -15.25 -9.44
N LEU A 44 5.65 -14.15 -8.92
CA LEU A 44 6.18 -13.04 -9.70
C LEU A 44 7.70 -13.09 -9.88
N ASN A 45 8.44 -13.69 -8.94
CA ASN A 45 9.89 -13.85 -9.09
C ASN A 45 10.23 -14.65 -10.36
N ASP A 46 11.28 -14.20 -11.04
CA ASP A 46 11.87 -14.90 -12.18
C ASP A 46 13.40 -15.00 -12.01
N GLU A 47 14.09 -15.57 -12.99
CA GLU A 47 15.55 -15.78 -12.97
C GLU A 47 16.37 -14.48 -12.92
N ASN A 48 15.78 -13.36 -13.36
CA ASN A 48 16.47 -12.08 -13.50
C ASN A 48 15.96 -11.02 -12.53
N ARG A 49 14.76 -11.19 -11.97
CA ARG A 49 14.07 -10.18 -11.18
C ARG A 49 13.40 -10.74 -9.93
N VAL A 50 13.41 -9.92 -8.89
CA VAL A 50 12.81 -10.24 -7.59
C VAL A 50 11.71 -9.24 -7.28
N PHE A 51 10.57 -9.75 -6.83
CA PHE A 51 9.46 -8.98 -6.32
C PHE A 51 9.77 -8.50 -4.90
N ILE A 52 9.76 -7.18 -4.70
CA ILE A 52 9.97 -6.52 -3.40
C ILE A 52 8.90 -5.46 -3.14
N ALA A 53 8.85 -4.98 -1.90
CA ALA A 53 8.09 -3.82 -1.49
C ALA A 53 9.02 -2.70 -1.02
N GLU A 54 8.77 -1.48 -1.48
CA GLU A 54 9.42 -0.27 -0.99
C GLU A 54 8.40 0.61 -0.27
N ILE A 55 8.66 0.92 0.98
CA ILE A 55 7.81 1.73 1.85
C ILE A 55 8.36 3.16 1.86
N TRP A 56 7.63 4.09 1.27
CA TRP A 56 7.92 5.52 1.36
C TRP A 56 7.17 6.11 2.54
N TYR A 57 7.93 6.41 3.59
CA TYR A 57 7.38 6.90 4.83
C TYR A 57 7.43 8.42 4.94
N THR A 58 6.30 9.01 5.32
CA THR A 58 6.22 10.36 5.92
C THR A 58 5.32 10.32 7.15
N LYS A 59 5.35 11.37 7.97
CA LYS A 59 4.45 11.54 9.12
C LYS A 59 2.97 11.64 8.73
N GLN A 60 2.67 12.05 7.50
CA GLN A 60 1.29 12.30 7.05
C GLN A 60 0.74 11.19 6.17
N ILE A 61 1.57 10.66 5.27
CA ILE A 61 1.19 9.73 4.22
C ILE A 61 2.26 8.65 4.11
N ILE A 62 1.83 7.42 3.87
CA ILE A 62 2.69 6.29 3.56
C ILE A 62 2.31 5.76 2.18
N GLY A 63 3.30 5.56 1.33
CA GLY A 63 3.17 4.81 0.09
C GLY A 63 3.89 3.47 0.21
N VAL A 64 3.25 2.40 -0.24
CA VAL A 64 3.87 1.09 -0.41
C VAL A 64 3.89 0.77 -1.89
N PHE A 65 5.08 0.55 -2.42
CA PHE A 65 5.35 0.32 -3.84
C PHE A 65 5.87 -1.08 -4.04
N PHE A 66 5.08 -1.91 -4.70
CA PHE A 66 5.42 -3.28 -5.02
C PHE A 66 6.00 -3.32 -6.43
N LYS A 67 7.24 -3.82 -6.56
CA LYS A 67 7.98 -3.72 -7.81
C LYS A 67 8.89 -4.91 -8.07
N MET A 68 9.12 -5.18 -9.35
CA MET A 68 10.14 -6.13 -9.81
C MET A 68 11.47 -5.41 -9.97
N ILE A 69 12.50 -5.81 -9.22
CA ILE A 69 13.85 -5.26 -9.33
C ILE A 69 14.83 -6.30 -9.90
N PRO A 70 15.91 -5.90 -10.57
CA PRO A 70 16.96 -6.82 -10.98
C PRO A 70 17.55 -7.58 -9.79
N ILE A 71 17.85 -8.88 -9.95
CA ILE A 71 18.33 -9.73 -8.86
C ILE A 71 19.65 -9.24 -8.25
N GLN A 72 20.51 -8.60 -9.05
CA GLN A 72 21.76 -7.98 -8.59
C GLN A 72 21.55 -6.79 -7.65
N ASP A 73 20.38 -6.15 -7.70
CA ASP A 73 20.02 -5.01 -6.86
C ASP A 73 19.28 -5.45 -5.59
N TYR A 74 18.94 -6.73 -5.47
CA TYR A 74 18.21 -7.28 -4.34
C TYR A 74 19.02 -7.22 -3.04
N LYS A 75 18.39 -6.69 -1.99
CA LYS A 75 18.95 -6.61 -0.64
C LYS A 75 18.03 -7.27 0.39
N GLN A 76 16.75 -6.96 0.32
CA GLN A 76 15.71 -7.46 1.23
C GLN A 76 14.33 -7.26 0.60
N ASP A 77 13.34 -7.97 1.12
CA ASP A 77 11.97 -7.97 0.59
C ASP A 77 11.19 -6.69 0.86
N ILE A 78 11.46 -6.04 2.00
CA ILE A 78 10.76 -4.83 2.43
C ILE A 78 11.81 -3.76 2.68
N VAL A 79 11.88 -2.75 1.83
CA VAL A 79 12.84 -1.65 1.93
C VAL A 79 12.11 -0.41 2.42
N TRP A 80 12.58 0.18 3.53
CA TRP A 80 12.04 1.44 4.02
C TRP A 80 12.84 2.63 3.49
N VAL A 81 12.13 3.67 3.06
CA VAL A 81 12.69 4.93 2.56
C VAL A 81 12.03 6.08 3.29
N ASN A 82 12.82 6.86 4.05
CA ASN A 82 12.32 8.06 4.69
C ASN A 82 12.18 9.20 3.67
N LYS A 83 10.95 9.67 3.46
CA LYS A 83 10.60 10.75 2.53
C LYS A 83 10.09 12.00 3.25
N GLN A 84 10.31 12.16 4.55
CA GLN A 84 9.73 13.24 5.35
C GLN A 84 9.99 14.66 4.80
N ASN A 85 11.15 14.88 4.18
CA ASN A 85 11.56 16.17 3.62
C ASN A 85 11.62 16.16 2.09
N ASN A 86 11.02 15.15 1.46
CA ASN A 86 11.15 14.91 0.03
C ASN A 86 9.77 15.04 -0.64
N THR A 87 9.69 15.86 -1.67
CA THR A 87 8.45 16.10 -2.42
C THR A 87 8.10 14.96 -3.38
N GLU A 88 8.95 13.95 -3.54
CA GLU A 88 8.75 12.81 -4.44
C GLU A 88 7.42 12.09 -4.26
N LEU A 89 6.95 11.89 -3.02
CA LEU A 89 5.67 11.24 -2.78
C LEU A 89 4.50 12.13 -3.26
N LEU A 90 4.59 13.45 -3.02
CA LEU A 90 3.59 14.41 -3.47
C LEU A 90 3.61 14.58 -4.99
N SER A 91 4.80 14.60 -5.60
CA SER A 91 4.93 14.68 -7.06
C SER A 91 4.42 13.42 -7.74
N PHE A 92 4.66 12.25 -7.15
CA PHE A 92 4.10 10.98 -7.62
C PHE A 92 2.57 11.00 -7.57
N ILE A 93 1.97 11.40 -6.45
CA ILE A 93 0.52 11.56 -6.30
C ILE A 93 -0.03 12.55 -7.33
N SER A 94 0.62 13.71 -7.51
CA SER A 94 0.21 14.72 -8.49
C SER A 94 0.24 14.19 -9.92
N LYS A 95 1.28 13.42 -10.28
CA LYS A 95 1.42 12.84 -11.62
C LYS A 95 0.29 11.86 -11.92
N ILE A 96 -0.01 10.94 -11.00
CA ILE A 96 -1.14 10.00 -11.16
C ILE A 96 -2.46 10.75 -11.27
N GLY A 97 -2.65 11.83 -10.50
CA GLY A 97 -3.84 12.67 -10.58
C GLY A 97 -4.08 13.27 -11.97
N THR A 98 -3.02 13.49 -12.75
CA THR A 98 -3.09 14.11 -14.08
C THR A 98 -3.22 13.12 -15.26
N GLU A 99 -2.87 11.83 -15.10
CA GLU A 99 -2.71 10.86 -16.21
C GLU A 99 -3.99 10.09 -16.63
N LYS A 100 -5.20 10.60 -16.33
CA LYS A 100 -6.55 9.98 -16.51
C LYS A 100 -7.02 9.15 -15.33
N ILE A 101 -7.70 9.84 -14.42
CA ILE A 101 -8.64 9.25 -13.49
C ILE A 101 -9.89 8.86 -14.29
N THR A 102 -9.93 7.62 -14.77
CA THR A 102 -11.18 7.02 -15.22
C THR A 102 -12.07 6.76 -14.00
N ASP A 103 -12.92 7.73 -13.70
CA ASP A 103 -14.25 7.67 -13.03
C ASP A 103 -14.46 6.89 -11.72
N LYS A 104 -13.45 6.40 -10.99
CA LYS A 104 -13.68 5.68 -9.71
C LYS A 104 -12.77 5.99 -8.51
N LEU A 105 -11.86 6.95 -8.59
CA LEU A 105 -10.76 7.08 -7.61
C LEU A 105 -10.88 8.18 -6.54
N PHE A 106 -12.02 8.88 -6.41
CA PHE A 106 -12.18 9.96 -5.42
C PHE A 106 -13.26 9.74 -4.35
N VAL A 107 -13.65 8.50 -4.07
CA VAL A 107 -14.64 8.22 -3.00
C VAL A 107 -14.03 7.52 -1.77
N GLN A 108 -12.78 7.05 -1.79
CA GLN A 108 -12.21 6.29 -0.66
C GLN A 108 -10.82 6.78 -0.23
N LYS A 109 -10.48 6.54 1.04
CA LYS A 109 -9.43 7.21 1.85
C LYS A 109 -7.99 6.84 1.44
N ASP A 110 -7.78 6.34 0.24
CA ASP A 110 -6.56 5.69 -0.23
C ASP A 110 -6.46 5.69 -1.76
N ILE A 111 -5.23 5.77 -2.27
CA ILE A 111 -4.90 5.74 -3.70
C ILE A 111 -4.24 4.39 -4.00
N ARG A 112 -4.80 3.64 -4.93
CA ARG A 112 -4.29 2.34 -5.38
C ARG A 112 -4.16 2.33 -6.89
N GLY A 113 -3.17 1.65 -7.42
CA GLY A 113 -3.01 1.56 -8.86
C GLY A 113 -1.85 0.68 -9.30
N PHE A 114 -1.75 0.51 -10.61
CA PHE A 114 -0.64 -0.15 -11.29
C PHE A 114 0.22 0.93 -11.96
N ALA A 115 1.53 0.75 -11.95
CA ALA A 115 2.42 1.58 -12.76
C ALA A 115 2.21 1.26 -14.25
N SER A 116 2.67 2.15 -15.12
CA SER A 116 2.52 2.01 -16.58
C SER A 116 3.19 0.74 -17.16
N ASN A 117 4.11 0.12 -16.43
CA ASN A 117 4.75 -1.15 -16.81
C ASN A 117 3.86 -2.39 -16.55
N GLY A 118 2.69 -2.23 -15.94
CA GLY A 118 1.69 -3.29 -15.73
C GLY A 118 2.00 -4.31 -14.64
N ASN A 119 3.24 -4.38 -14.15
CA ASN A 119 3.69 -5.38 -13.17
C ASN A 119 3.95 -4.79 -11.79
N ASP A 120 4.25 -3.49 -11.73
CA ASP A 120 4.40 -2.78 -10.46
C ASP A 120 3.06 -2.18 -10.04
N PHE A 121 2.81 -2.14 -8.75
CA PHE A 121 1.59 -1.58 -8.19
C PHE A 121 1.87 -0.89 -6.85
N PHE A 122 0.94 -0.06 -6.41
CA PHE A 122 1.14 0.75 -5.22
C PHE A 122 -0.15 0.96 -4.44
N ILE A 123 0.04 1.21 -3.15
CA ILE A 123 -1.01 1.60 -2.20
C ILE A 123 -0.50 2.80 -1.42
N ILE A 124 -1.25 3.90 -1.46
CA ILE A 124 -0.92 5.14 -0.74
C ILE A 124 -2.08 5.47 0.18
N LYS A 125 -1.81 5.60 1.49
CA LYS A 125 -2.82 5.96 2.49
C LYS A 125 -2.27 6.98 3.48
N PRO A 126 -3.15 7.71 4.18
CA PRO A 126 -2.75 8.45 5.38
C PRO A 126 -1.97 7.57 6.36
N ASN A 127 -1.02 8.16 7.06
CA ASN A 127 -0.31 7.51 8.15
C ASN A 127 -1.21 7.46 9.39
N GLU A 128 -2.23 6.60 9.35
CA GLU A 128 -3.14 6.31 10.46
C GLU A 128 -3.12 4.80 10.72
N LYS A 129 -2.76 4.40 11.93
CA LYS A 129 -2.61 2.99 12.35
C LYS A 129 -3.75 2.09 11.90
N ARG A 130 -5.00 2.55 12.00
CA ARG A 130 -6.20 1.80 11.58
C ARG A 130 -6.22 1.34 10.12
N LEU A 131 -5.51 2.03 9.23
CA LEU A 131 -5.51 1.76 7.78
C LEU A 131 -4.47 0.70 7.36
N TRP A 132 -3.57 0.36 8.28
CA TRP A 132 -2.38 -0.45 8.02
C TRP A 132 -2.32 -1.71 8.89
N TYR A 133 -3.38 -2.05 9.62
CA TYR A 133 -3.42 -3.32 10.34
C TYR A 133 -3.46 -4.51 9.38
N LYS A 134 -2.86 -5.62 9.81
CA LYS A 134 -2.83 -6.90 9.08
C LYS A 134 -4.19 -7.34 8.55
N ALA A 135 -5.28 -7.14 9.32
CA ALA A 135 -6.64 -7.46 8.88
C ALA A 135 -7.07 -6.67 7.62
N ILE A 136 -6.72 -5.38 7.55
CA ILE A 136 -6.93 -4.56 6.35
C ILE A 136 -6.04 -5.06 5.20
N GLY A 137 -4.81 -5.49 5.51
CA GLY A 137 -3.89 -6.07 4.53
C GLY A 137 -4.46 -7.31 3.83
N TYR A 138 -5.14 -8.21 4.54
CA TYR A 138 -5.79 -9.35 3.89
C TYR A 138 -6.87 -8.93 2.88
N MET A 139 -7.66 -7.90 3.20
CA MET A 139 -8.67 -7.37 2.28
C MET A 139 -8.01 -6.78 1.02
N ASP A 140 -6.94 -6.01 1.20
CA ASP A 140 -6.23 -5.36 0.11
C ASP A 140 -5.50 -6.37 -0.79
N VAL A 141 -4.85 -7.38 -0.21
CA VAL A 141 -4.19 -8.47 -0.95
C VAL A 141 -5.19 -9.21 -1.85
N ASN A 142 -6.41 -9.44 -1.37
CA ASN A 142 -7.45 -10.09 -2.18
C ASN A 142 -7.89 -9.23 -3.37
N GLU A 143 -8.04 -7.92 -3.18
CA GLU A 143 -8.39 -6.99 -4.27
C GLU A 143 -7.31 -6.96 -5.36
N PHE A 144 -6.04 -6.96 -4.98
CA PHE A 144 -4.94 -7.03 -5.95
C PHE A 144 -4.78 -8.42 -6.58
N SER A 145 -5.11 -9.50 -5.86
CA SER A 145 -5.03 -10.86 -6.42
C SER A 145 -5.93 -11.01 -7.65
N ASP A 146 -7.16 -10.48 -7.59
CA ASP A 146 -8.09 -10.51 -8.72
C ASP A 146 -7.58 -9.71 -9.93
N ALA A 147 -6.94 -8.56 -9.68
CA ALA A 147 -6.38 -7.71 -10.72
C ALA A 147 -5.12 -8.33 -11.36
N ILE A 148 -4.19 -8.84 -10.54
CA ILE A 148 -2.94 -9.47 -11.00
C ILE A 148 -3.25 -10.74 -11.81
N ILE A 149 -4.22 -11.57 -11.38
CA ILE A 149 -4.64 -12.75 -12.14
C ILE A 149 -5.18 -12.38 -13.52
N LYS A 150 -5.95 -11.29 -13.63
CA LYS A 150 -6.48 -10.82 -14.92
C LYS A 150 -5.37 -10.37 -15.85
N ILE A 151 -4.40 -9.61 -15.33
CA ILE A 151 -3.24 -9.14 -16.10
C ILE A 151 -2.38 -10.32 -16.58
N GLY A 152 -2.09 -11.29 -15.69
CA GLY A 152 -1.29 -12.47 -16.03
C GLY A 152 -1.92 -13.43 -17.04
N ARG A 153 -3.24 -13.36 -17.28
CA ARG A 153 -3.94 -14.13 -18.32
C ARG A 153 -3.94 -13.46 -19.70
N SER A 154 -3.45 -12.22 -19.79
CA SER A 154 -3.40 -11.44 -21.03
C SER A 154 -2.02 -11.43 -21.71
N PHE A 155 -1.08 -12.23 -21.21
CA PHE A 155 0.20 -12.52 -21.84
C PHE A 155 0.19 -13.90 -22.49
#